data_AF-A0A227J2U3-F1
#
_entry.id   AF-A0A227J2U3-F1
#
_cell.length_a   1.000
_cell.length_b   1.000
_cell.length_c   1.000
_cell.angle_alpha   90.00
_cell.angle_beta   90.00
_cell.angle_gamma   90.00
#
_symmetry.space_group_name_H-M   'P 1'
#
loop_
_entity.id
_entity.type
_entity.pdbx_description
1 polymer ?
#
loop_
_entity_poly.entity_id
_entity_poly.type
_entity_poly.pdbx_seq_one_letter_code
_entity_poly.pdbx_strand_id
1 'polypeptide(L)'
;IVFPADYVDQPERLLDGLHTEHLHRTDGNSKKWLLIFIDGSWREARKIFRRSEFLQSLPVLSIEPECLSEYIMRRSENEQHLSTAEVATLVLKQAGENKASECLQ
;
A
#
# COMPACT_ATOMS: atom_id res chain seq x y z
N ILE A 1 -1.61 -2.10 5.89
CA ILE A 1 -0.32 -2.34 5.18
C ILE A 1 -0.60 -2.42 3.69
N VAL A 2 0.28 -1.87 2.85
CA VAL A 2 0.09 -1.89 1.40
C VAL A 2 0.80 -3.13 0.83
N PHE A 3 0.03 -4.06 0.25
CA PHE A 3 0.58 -5.30 -0.32
C PHE A 3 -0.42 -5.93 -1.30
N PRO A 4 0.02 -6.65 -2.36
CA PRO A 4 -0.90 -7.20 -3.35
C PRO A 4 -1.78 -8.32 -2.80
N ALA A 5 -3.05 -8.34 -3.23
CA ALA A 5 -4.08 -9.27 -2.77
C ALA A 5 -3.70 -10.75 -2.96
N ASP A 6 -2.97 -11.10 -4.02
CA ASP A 6 -2.53 -12.47 -4.34
C ASP A 6 -1.71 -13.16 -3.22
N TYR A 7 -1.18 -12.37 -2.29
CA TYR A 7 -0.33 -12.86 -1.20
C TYR A 7 -1.02 -12.82 0.16
N VAL A 8 -2.32 -12.51 0.20
CA VAL A 8 -3.11 -12.44 1.42
C VAL A 8 -3.89 -13.73 1.60
N ASP A 9 -3.50 -14.54 2.58
CA ASP A 9 -4.12 -15.84 2.85
C ASP A 9 -5.57 -15.72 3.40
N GLN A 10 -5.93 -14.58 3.99
CA GLN A 10 -7.24 -14.30 4.61
C GLN A 10 -7.90 -13.12 3.91
N PRO A 11 -8.82 -13.35 2.95
CA PRO A 11 -9.44 -12.30 2.15
C PRO A 11 -10.18 -11.23 2.97
N GLU A 12 -10.64 -11.56 4.18
CA GLU A 12 -11.36 -10.64 5.08
C GLU A 12 -10.47 -9.49 5.58
N ARG A 13 -9.14 -9.62 5.42
CA ARG A 13 -8.19 -8.56 5.74
C ARG A 13 -8.08 -7.52 4.63
N LEU A 14 -8.56 -7.81 3.42
CA LEU A 14 -8.49 -6.90 2.29
C LEU A 14 -9.47 -5.75 2.50
N LEU A 15 -8.97 -4.54 2.33
CA LEU A 15 -9.78 -3.34 2.24
C LEU A 15 -10.23 -3.14 0.81
N ASP A 16 -11.48 -2.72 0.64
CA ASP A 16 -12.06 -2.23 -0.62
C ASP A 16 -11.63 -0.80 -0.95
N GLY A 17 -11.19 -0.04 0.05
CA GLY A 17 -10.62 1.29 -0.14
C GLY A 17 -10.29 2.03 1.15
N LEU A 18 -9.74 3.24 0.99
CA LEU A 18 -9.51 4.17 2.10
C LEU A 18 -10.74 5.05 2.35
N HIS A 19 -11.72 4.48 3.04
CA HIS A 19 -12.97 5.18 3.35
C HIS A 19 -12.86 6.05 4.62
N THR A 20 -13.44 7.25 4.60
CA THR A 20 -13.31 8.25 5.69
C THR A 20 -13.99 7.81 6.98
N GLU A 21 -15.00 6.93 6.92
CA GLU A 21 -15.64 6.34 8.09
C GLU A 21 -14.68 5.56 8.98
N HIS A 22 -13.62 4.97 8.40
CA HIS A 22 -12.59 4.26 9.15
C HIS A 22 -11.73 5.19 10.02
N LEU A 23 -11.77 6.50 9.75
CA LEU A 23 -11.07 7.51 10.54
C LEU A 23 -11.91 8.09 11.67
N HIS A 24 -13.21 7.82 11.77
CA HIS A 24 -14.01 8.35 12.87
C HIS A 24 -13.65 7.67 14.19
N ARG A 25 -13.44 8.49 15.24
CA ARG A 25 -13.35 8.01 16.63
C ARG A 25 -14.66 8.24 17.34
N THR A 26 -14.90 7.44 18.37
CA THR A 26 -16.06 7.57 19.27
C THR A 26 -16.06 8.85 20.09
N ASP A 27 -14.90 9.52 20.21
CA ASP A 27 -14.74 10.79 20.94
C ASP A 27 -14.97 12.04 20.08
N GLY A 28 -15.45 11.87 18.84
CA GLY A 28 -15.74 12.97 17.92
C GLY A 28 -14.52 13.54 17.20
N ASN A 29 -13.33 12.95 17.39
CA ASN A 29 -12.11 13.35 16.68
C ASN A 29 -11.78 12.37 15.53
N SER A 30 -11.04 12.82 14.53
CA SER A 30 -10.62 11.96 13.41
C SER A 30 -9.24 11.36 13.66
N LYS A 31 -9.06 10.08 13.36
CA LYS A 31 -7.75 9.42 13.28
C LYS A 31 -7.01 9.89 12.01
N LYS A 32 -5.71 9.62 11.98
CA LYS A 32 -4.90 9.74 10.77
C LYS A 32 -4.62 8.36 10.20
N TRP A 33 -4.45 8.28 8.88
CA TRP A 33 -4.01 7.07 8.22
C TRP A 33 -2.60 6.67 8.67
N LEU A 34 -2.39 5.37 8.91
CA LEU A 34 -1.06 4.77 9.06
C LEU A 34 -0.83 3.83 7.89
N LEU A 35 -0.01 4.29 6.95
CA LEU A 35 0.37 3.52 5.78
C LEU A 35 1.73 2.86 6.05
N ILE A 36 1.79 1.55 5.82
CA ILE A 36 3.01 0.75 6.03
C ILE A 36 3.44 0.21 4.68
N PHE A 37 4.66 0.54 4.29
CA PHE A 37 5.34 0.06 3.10
C PHE A 37 6.56 -0.77 3.52
N ILE A 38 6.80 -1.89 2.87
CA ILE A 38 8.01 -2.69 3.09
C ILE A 38 8.97 -2.40 1.94
N ASP A 39 10.05 -1.70 2.25
CA ASP A 39 11.10 -1.41 1.27
C ASP A 39 12.12 -2.54 1.23
N GLY A 40 12.45 -3.00 0.02
CA GLY A 40 13.35 -4.11 -0.23
C GLY A 40 13.05 -4.80 -1.55
N SER A 41 13.81 -5.85 -1.88
CA SER A 41 13.48 -6.67 -3.04
C SER A 41 12.12 -7.35 -2.86
N TRP A 42 11.45 -7.72 -3.96
CA TRP A 42 10.16 -8.39 -3.91
C TRP A 42 10.16 -9.63 -3.01
N ARG A 43 11.24 -10.43 -3.09
CA ARG A 43 11.44 -11.63 -2.28
C ARG A 43 11.56 -11.32 -0.78
N GLU A 44 12.23 -10.24 -0.42
CA GLU A 44 12.38 -9.80 0.97
C GLU A 44 11.06 -9.26 1.51
N ALA A 45 10.39 -8.38 0.76
CA ALA A 45 9.12 -7.80 1.14
C ALA A 45 8.06 -8.89 1.40
N ARG A 46 7.95 -9.87 0.48
CA ARG A 46 7.07 -11.03 0.66
C ARG A 46 7.43 -11.87 1.88
N LYS A 47 8.73 -12.07 2.15
CA LYS A 47 9.18 -12.82 3.33
C LYS A 47 8.82 -12.08 4.63
N ILE A 48 9.02 -10.77 4.67
CA ILE A 48 8.68 -9.93 5.83
C ILE A 48 7.17 -9.93 6.06
N PHE A 49 6.38 -9.70 5.01
CA PHE A 49 4.92 -9.70 5.07
C PHE A 49 4.38 -11.03 5.64
N ARG A 50 4.88 -12.16 5.10
CA ARG A 50 4.42 -13.50 5.51
C ARG A 50 4.86 -13.88 6.92
N ARG A 51 6.07 -13.52 7.35
CA ARG A 51 6.66 -14.01 8.62
C ARG A 51 6.43 -13.09 9.81
N SER A 52 5.99 -11.85 9.59
CA SER A 52 5.77 -10.90 10.69
C SER A 52 4.40 -11.12 11.31
N GLU A 53 4.35 -11.76 12.48
CA GLU A 53 3.10 -11.96 13.24
C GLU A 53 2.34 -10.65 13.45
N PHE A 54 3.07 -9.56 13.73
CA PHE A 54 2.48 -8.22 13.86
C PHE A 54 1.74 -7.76 12.60
N LEU A 55 2.27 -8.06 11.40
CA LEU A 55 1.65 -7.63 10.15
C LEU A 55 0.45 -8.50 9.76
N GLN A 56 0.36 -9.73 10.27
CA GLN A 56 -0.71 -10.68 9.93
C GLN A 56 -2.08 -10.27 10.48
N SER A 57 -2.13 -9.45 11.54
CA SER A 57 -3.39 -8.94 12.08
C SER A 57 -3.85 -7.62 11.44
N LEU A 58 -2.98 -6.97 10.65
CA LEU A 58 -3.30 -5.67 10.08
C LEU A 58 -4.16 -5.79 8.82
N PRO A 59 -5.06 -4.83 8.58
CA PRO A 59 -5.77 -4.72 7.32
C PRO A 59 -4.81 -4.44 6.17
N VAL A 60 -5.12 -5.00 5.01
CA VAL A 60 -4.29 -4.94 3.80
C VAL A 60 -5.00 -4.10 2.75
N LEU A 61 -4.33 -3.06 2.28
CA LEU A 61 -4.75 -2.29 1.12
C LEU A 61 -4.00 -2.85 -0.09
N SER A 62 -4.73 -3.47 -1.01
CA SER A 62 -4.16 -3.87 -2.31
C SER A 62 -4.33 -2.72 -3.29
N ILE A 63 -3.28 -2.44 -4.05
CA ILE A 63 -3.32 -1.44 -5.12
C ILE A 63 -3.10 -2.18 -6.43
N GLU A 64 -4.12 -2.16 -7.28
CA GLU A 64 -4.00 -2.61 -8.66
C GLU A 64 -3.58 -1.40 -9.51
N PRO A 65 -2.44 -1.44 -10.21
CA PRO A 65 -2.06 -0.36 -11.12
C PRO A 65 -3.04 -0.33 -12.30
N GLU A 66 -3.94 0.66 -12.37
CA GLU A 66 -4.81 0.87 -13.55
C GLU A 66 -4.03 1.42 -14.75
N CYS A 67 -2.89 2.09 -14.52
CA CYS A 67 -2.01 2.57 -15.57
C CYS A 67 -0.54 2.31 -15.19
N LEU A 68 0.16 1.71 -16.15
CA LEU A 68 1.61 1.51 -16.15
C LEU A 68 2.28 2.86 -15.88
N SER A 69 3.01 2.97 -14.77
CA SER A 69 3.94 4.08 -14.62
C SER A 69 4.98 4.01 -15.74
N GLU A 70 5.19 5.12 -16.44
CA GLU A 70 6.23 5.27 -17.46
C GLU A 70 7.65 5.37 -16.86
N TYR A 71 7.81 5.20 -15.54
CA TYR A 71 9.09 5.32 -14.86
C TYR A 71 9.94 4.06 -14.99
N ILE A 72 10.52 3.88 -16.17
CA ILE A 72 11.51 2.83 -16.45
C ILE A 72 12.85 3.28 -15.86
N MET A 73 13.17 2.87 -14.64
CA MET A 73 14.57 2.89 -14.19
C MET A 73 15.09 1.48 -13.90
N ARG A 74 15.77 0.95 -14.92
CA ARG A 74 16.60 -0.27 -15.02
C ARG A 74 15.86 -1.61 -14.89
N ARG A 75 15.46 -2.11 -16.06
CA ARG A 75 14.85 -3.42 -16.33
C ARG A 75 15.64 -4.60 -15.75
N SER A 76 14.93 -5.49 -15.06
CA SER A 76 14.89 -6.91 -15.39
C SER A 76 13.55 -7.16 -16.09
N GLU A 77 13.60 -7.76 -17.28
CA GLU A 77 12.62 -7.61 -18.37
C GLU A 77 11.21 -8.20 -18.17
N ASN A 78 10.73 -8.47 -16.95
CA ASN A 78 9.41 -9.11 -16.76
C ASN A 78 8.65 -8.75 -15.47
N GLU A 79 9.13 -7.81 -14.66
CA GLU A 79 8.45 -7.50 -13.39
C GLU A 79 7.66 -6.21 -13.49
N GLN A 80 6.33 -6.38 -13.64
CA GLN A 80 5.29 -5.35 -13.63
C GLN A 80 5.08 -4.81 -12.21
N HIS A 81 6.16 -4.40 -11.53
CA HIS A 81 6.12 -3.96 -10.14
C HIS A 81 6.39 -2.47 -10.06
N LEU A 82 5.43 -1.73 -9.51
CA LEU A 82 5.62 -0.34 -9.11
C LEU A 82 6.71 -0.26 -8.03
N SER A 83 7.58 0.74 -8.12
CA SER A 83 8.50 1.10 -7.04
C SER A 83 7.73 1.50 -5.77
N THR A 84 8.40 1.42 -4.62
CA THR A 84 7.82 1.83 -3.33
C THR A 84 7.28 3.27 -3.39
N ALA A 85 7.96 4.17 -4.08
CA ALA A 85 7.56 5.57 -4.22
C ALA A 85 6.28 5.73 -5.07
N GLU A 86 6.17 5.02 -6.19
CA GLU A 86 4.97 5.08 -7.05
C GLU A 86 3.73 4.52 -6.33
N VAL A 87 3.89 3.40 -5.63
CA VAL A 87 2.81 2.86 -4.79
C VAL A 87 2.44 3.88 -3.71
N ALA A 88 3.44 4.52 -3.07
CA ALA A 88 3.17 5.53 -2.06
C ALA A 88 2.39 6.73 -2.62
N THR A 89 2.75 7.23 -3.80
CA THR A 89 2.03 8.30 -4.51
C THR A 89 0.55 7.94 -4.71
N LEU A 90 0.26 6.76 -5.23
CA LEU A 90 -1.13 6.30 -5.46
C LEU A 90 -1.93 6.24 -4.16
N VAL A 91 -1.36 5.63 -3.13
CA VAL A 91 -2.04 5.45 -1.83
C VAL A 91 -2.24 6.78 -1.12
N LEU A 92 -1.25 7.68 -1.15
CA LEU A 92 -1.36 9.01 -0.54
C LEU A 92 -2.46 9.84 -1.22
N LYS A 93 -2.56 9.78 -2.55
CA LYS A 93 -3.65 10.41 -3.28
C LYS A 93 -5.02 9.85 -2.86
N GLN A 94 -5.15 8.53 -2.76
CA GLN A 94 -6.38 7.88 -2.28
C GLN A 94 -6.71 8.25 -0.82
N ALA A 95 -5.68 8.47 0.01
CA ALA A 95 -5.81 8.91 1.39
C ALA A 95 -6.20 10.41 1.54
N GLY A 96 -6.24 11.18 0.45
CA GLY A 96 -6.49 12.62 0.44
C GLY A 96 -5.25 13.48 0.70
N GLU A 97 -4.06 12.88 0.80
CA GLU A 97 -2.77 13.54 1.06
C GLU A 97 -2.12 14.04 -0.24
N ASN A 98 -2.84 14.88 -0.99
CA ASN A 98 -2.43 15.31 -2.35
C ASN A 98 -1.05 15.98 -2.38
N LYS A 99 -0.72 16.83 -1.41
CA LYS A 99 0.58 17.51 -1.34
C LYS A 99 1.74 16.52 -1.18
N ALA A 100 1.54 15.48 -0.36
CA ALA A 100 2.56 14.45 -0.14
C ALA A 100 2.71 13.57 -1.39
N SER A 101 1.59 13.25 -2.05
CA SER A 101 1.58 12.56 -3.35
C SER A 101 2.35 13.33 -4.42
N GLU A 102 2.11 14.63 -4.58
CA GLU A 102 2.80 15.47 -5.58
C GLU A 102 4.31 15.57 -5.34
N CYS A 103 4.76 15.53 -4.08
CA CYS A 103 6.17 15.58 -3.74
C CYS A 103 6.96 14.31 -4.13
N LEU A 104 6.26 13.19 -4.39
CA LEU A 104 6.86 11.89 -4.70
C LEU A 104 6.75 11.50 -6.19
N GLN A 105 6.14 12.36 -7.02
CA GLN A 105 6.09 12.22 -8.49
C GLN A 105 7.42 12.61 -9.13
#